data_AF-A0A9E0IQS2-F1
#
_entry.id   AF-A0A9E0IQS2-F1
#
_cell.length_a   1.000
_cell.length_b   1.000
_cell.length_c   1.000
_cell.angle_alpha   90.00
_cell.angle_beta   90.00
_cell.angle_gamma   90.00
#
_symmetry.space_group_name_H-M   'P 1'
#
loop_
_entity.id
_entity.type
_entity.pdbx_description
1 polymer ?
#
loop_
_entity_poly.entity_id
_entity_poly.type
_entity_poly.pdbx_seq_one_letter_code
_entity_poly.pdbx_strand_id
1 'polypeptide(L)' 'MAPVEDSFTPGDLEEALRAIRSTLGKCEKVLPKLTPGTGQHTLLTRRIKALTIAAVLIERELGRAPR' A
#
# COMPACT_ATOMS: atom_id res chain seq x y z
N MET A 1 -12.05 -17.53 -9.80
CA MET A 1 -11.90 -16.40 -8.86
C MET A 1 -13.18 -16.38 -8.05
N ALA A 2 -13.13 -16.64 -6.74
CA ALA A 2 -14.32 -16.54 -5.89
C ALA A 2 -14.90 -15.11 -5.97
N PRO A 3 -16.21 -14.90 -5.74
CA PRO A 3 -16.77 -13.56 -5.71
C PRO A 3 -16.08 -12.83 -4.57
N VAL A 4 -15.43 -11.69 -4.87
CA VAL A 4 -15.05 -10.74 -3.84
C VAL A 4 -16.38 -10.19 -3.36
N GLU A 5 -16.79 -10.54 -2.14
CA GLU A 5 -17.93 -9.88 -1.51
C GLU A 5 -17.63 -8.38 -1.54
N ASP A 6 -18.52 -7.58 -2.14
CA ASP A 6 -18.36 -6.12 -2.35
C ASP A 6 -18.34 -5.33 -1.01
N SER A 7 -18.12 -6.00 0.12
CA SER A 7 -18.13 -5.42 1.45
C SER A 7 -17.04 -6.08 2.29
N PHE A 8 -15.99 -5.32 2.60
CA PHE A 8 -14.96 -5.71 3.55
C PHE A 8 -15.39 -5.30 4.95
N THR A 9 -15.13 -6.13 5.95
CA THR A 9 -15.36 -5.72 7.34
C THR A 9 -14.32 -4.67 7.75
N PRO A 10 -14.60 -3.83 8.76
CA PRO A 10 -13.58 -2.93 9.31
C PRO A 10 -12.30 -3.67 9.74
N GLY A 11 -12.41 -4.92 10.21
CA GLY A 11 -11.27 -5.75 10.56
C GLY A 11 -10.39 -6.10 9.36
N ASP A 12 -11.01 -6.48 8.24
CA ASP A 12 -10.30 -6.78 6.98
C ASP A 12 -9.55 -5.53 6.46
N LEU A 13 -10.21 -4.37 6.53
CA LEU A 13 -9.63 -3.09 6.13
C LEU A 13 -8.44 -2.71 7.04
N GLU A 14 -8.55 -2.92 8.35
CA GLU A 14 -7.44 -2.67 9.28
C GLU A 14 -6.25 -3.62 9.06
N GLU A 15 -6.51 -4.89 8.81
CA GLU A 15 -5.48 -5.88 8.51
C GLU A 15 -4.78 -5.54 7.18
N ALA A 16 -5.56 -5.22 6.14
CA ALA A 16 -5.03 -4.78 4.86
C ALA A 16 -4.17 -3.52 5.01
N LEU A 17 -4.63 -2.52 5.77
CA LEU A 17 -3.88 -1.29 6.05
C LEU A 17 -2.56 -1.59 6.78
N ARG A 18 -2.59 -2.49 7.78
CA ARG A 18 -1.38 -2.93 8.50
C ARG A 18 -0.38 -3.61 7.56
N ALA A 19 -0.85 -4.50 6.70
CA ALA A 19 -0.02 -5.21 5.72
C ALA A 19 0.60 -4.24 4.70
N ILE A 20 -0.19 -3.29 4.19
CA ILE A 20 0.27 -2.25 3.26
C ILE A 20 1.33 -1.36 3.91
N ARG A 21 1.10 -0.88 5.14
CA ARG A 21 2.08 -0.06 5.87
C ARG A 21 3.40 -0.79 6.12
N SER A 22 3.33 -2.08 6.50
CA SER A 22 4.53 -2.92 6.64
C SER A 22 5.29 -3.07 5.32
N THR A 23 4.56 -3.26 4.22
CA THR A 23 5.14 -3.39 2.88
C THR A 23 5.79 -2.09 2.41
N LEU A 24 5.13 -0.93 2.62
CA LEU A 24 5.68 0.39 2.38
C LEU A 24 7.00 0.60 3.11
N GLY A 25 7.04 0.33 4.43
CA GLY A 25 8.26 0.49 5.21
C GLY A 25 9.41 -0.39 4.74
N LYS A 26 9.13 -1.57 4.15
CA LYS A 26 10.16 -2.39 3.50
C LYS A 26 10.62 -1.77 2.18
N CYS A 27 9.69 -1.32 1.34
CA CYS A 27 10.00 -0.67 0.07
C CYS A 27 10.84 0.61 0.26
N GLU A 28 10.49 1.46 1.22
CA GLU A 28 11.20 2.70 1.54
C GLU A 28 12.63 2.43 2.01
N LYS A 29 12.86 1.36 2.78
CA LYS A 29 14.21 0.95 3.21
C LYS A 29 15.08 0.39 2.09
N VAL A 30 14.46 -0.17 1.05
CA VAL A 30 15.16 -0.76 -0.10
C VAL A 30 15.43 0.27 -1.20
N LEU A 31 14.51 1.23 -1.41
CA LEU A 31 14.63 2.24 -2.46
C LEU A 31 15.98 2.98 -2.50
N PRO A 32 16.53 3.51 -1.40
CA PRO A 32 17.82 4.21 -1.42
C PRO A 32 19.02 3.29 -1.72
N LYS A 33 18.84 1.97 -1.65
CA LYS A 33 19.88 0.98 -2.01
C LYS A 33 19.88 0.66 -3.51
N LEU A 34 18.87 1.11 -4.25
CA LEU A 34 18.75 0.86 -5.68
C LEU A 34 19.33 2.03 -6.47
N THR A 35 20.07 1.72 -7.52
CA THR A 35 20.62 2.74 -8.42
C THR A 35 19.47 3.47 -9.15
N PRO A 36 19.39 4.80 -9.07
CA PRO A 36 18.43 5.60 -9.82
C PRO A 36 18.52 5.32 -11.33
N GLY A 37 17.38 5.35 -12.02
CA GLY A 37 17.31 5.07 -13.46
C GLY A 37 17.26 3.58 -13.83
N THR A 38 17.47 2.66 -12.88
CA THR A 38 17.25 1.23 -13.13
C THR A 38 15.77 0.86 -13.18
N GLY A 39 15.46 -0.25 -13.84
CA GLY A 39 14.12 -0.82 -13.85
C GLY A 39 13.62 -1.17 -12.44
N GLN A 40 14.50 -1.68 -11.57
CA GLN A 40 14.18 -2.00 -10.17
C GLN A 40 13.82 -0.76 -9.37
N HIS A 41 14.61 0.32 -9.48
CA HIS A 41 14.30 1.59 -8.82
C HIS A 41 12.93 2.11 -9.28
N THR A 42 12.70 2.16 -10.59
CA THR A 42 11.44 2.65 -11.17
C THR A 42 10.23 1.81 -10.72
N LEU A 43 10.36 0.48 -10.74
CA LEU A 43 9.31 -0.43 -10.28
C LEU A 43 8.99 -0.20 -8.80
N LEU A 44 10.01 -0.07 -7.96
CA LEU A 44 9.83 0.12 -6.53
C LEU A 44 9.18 1.48 -6.22
N THR A 45 9.59 2.55 -6.91
CA THR A 45 8.93 3.87 -6.80
C THR A 45 7.45 3.79 -7.17
N ARG A 46 7.10 3.10 -8.26
CA ARG A 46 5.69 2.93 -8.68
C ARG A 46 4.90 2.11 -7.67
N ARG A 47 5.49 1.05 -7.11
CA ARG A 47 4.87 0.23 -6.07
C ARG A 47 4.58 1.03 -4.81
N ILE A 48 5.53 1.85 -4.35
CA ILE A 48 5.33 2.75 -3.19
C ILE A 48 4.13 3.66 -3.45
N LYS A 49 4.08 4.34 -4.60
CA LYS A 49 2.95 5.21 -4.97
C LYS A 49 1.60 4.48 -4.94
N ALA A 50 1.53 3.29 -5.54
CA ALA A 50 0.30 2.49 -5.56
C ALA A 50 -0.15 2.07 -4.16
N LEU A 51 0.79 1.63 -3.31
CA LEU A 51 0.51 1.24 -1.93
C LEU A 51 0.06 2.43 -1.07
N THR A 52 0.65 3.60 -1.27
CA THR A 52 0.20 4.84 -0.60
C THR A 52 -1.23 5.20 -0.97
N ILE A 53 -1.58 5.13 -2.27
CA ILE A 53 -2.95 5.38 -2.73
C ILE A 53 -3.91 4.36 -2.11
N ALA A 54 -3.56 3.07 -2.11
CA ALA A 54 -4.39 2.03 -1.50
C ALA A 54 -4.61 2.27 0.01
N ALA A 55 -3.57 2.65 0.75
CA ALA A 55 -3.68 2.99 2.17
C ALA A 55 -4.67 4.14 2.41
N VAL A 56 -4.58 5.22 1.61
CA VAL A 56 -5.50 6.37 1.70
C VAL A 56 -6.94 5.95 1.41
N LEU A 57 -7.17 5.09 0.42
CA LEU A 57 -8.52 4.61 0.10
C LEU A 57 -9.10 3.77 1.23
N ILE A 58 -8.29 2.89 1.84
CA ILE A 58 -8.71 2.08 2.99
C ILE A 58 -8.99 2.96 4.21
N GLU A 59 -8.16 3.98 4.47
CA GLU A 59 -8.40 4.92 5.56
C GLU A 59 -9.70 5.70 5.38
N ARG A 60 -10.01 6.13 4.15
CA ARG A 60 -11.28 6.77 3.81
C ARG A 60 -12.47 5.86 4.05
N GLU A 61 -12.36 4.59 3.66
CA GLU A 61 -13.42 3.58 3.90
C GLU A 61 -13.63 3.33 5.39
N LEU A 62 -12.56 3.38 6.19
CA LEU A 62 -12.60 3.31 7.66
C LEU A 62 -13.12 4.61 8.32
N GLY A 63 -13.53 5.63 7.55
CA GLY A 63 -13.98 6.92 8.07
C GLY A 63 -12.88 7.77 8.71
N ARG A 64 -11.61 7.46 8.42
CA ARG A 64 -10.45 8.22 8.92
C ARG A 64 -10.11 9.32 7.91
N ALA A 65 -9.86 10.53 8.41
CA ALA A 65 -9.28 11.57 7.57
C ALA A 65 -7.89 11.10 7.10
N PRO A 66 -7.60 11.08 5.79
CA PRO A 66 -6.26 10.74 5.31
C PRO A 66 -5.29 11.78 5.85
N ARG A 67 -4.23 11.34 6.53
CA ARG A 67 -3.15 12.22 7.00
C ARG A 67 -2.19 12.57 5.89
#